data_AF-A0A3S5C076-F1
#
_entry.id   AF-A0A3S5C076-F1
#
_cell.length_a   1.000
_cell.length_b   1.000
_cell.length_c   1.000
_cell.angle_alpha   90.00
_cell.angle_beta   90.00
_cell.angle_gamma   90.00
#
_symmetry.space_group_name_H-M   'P 1'
#
loop_
_entity.id
_entity.type
_entity.pdbx_description
1 polymer ?
#
loop_
_entity_poly.entity_id
_entity_poly.type
_entity_poly.pdbx_seq_one_letter_code
_entity_poly.pdbx_strand_id
1 'polypeptide(L)'
;MLAGLMIGVGVGWLLWRATPRLKIKEGTDLIILPSTRLTLTFILIAFVIKFTLIVFLKIEPDLKYAFDFNLLFGLLSGFTGGVLWGGTLNLYTTFRKNSN
;
A
#
# COMPACT_ATOMS: atom_id res chain seq x y z
N MET A 1 3.99 -3.15 13.84
CA MET A 1 3.06 -3.31 12.70
C MET A 1 1.92 -2.30 12.70
N LEU A 2 1.09 -2.22 13.75
CA LEU A 2 -0.09 -1.34 13.76
C LEU A 2 0.24 0.15 13.55
N ALA A 3 1.27 0.67 14.20
CA ALA A 3 1.71 2.05 14.01
C ALA A 3 2.11 2.35 12.55
N GLY A 4 2.92 1.47 11.95
CA GLY A 4 3.30 1.58 10.54
C GLY A 4 2.10 1.52 9.61
N LEU A 5 1.13 0.63 9.90
CA LEU A 5 -0.10 0.52 9.13
C LEU A 5 -0.94 1.80 9.19
N MET A 6 -1.17 2.37 10.38
CA MET A 6 -1.94 3.61 10.54
C MET A 6 -1.31 4.78 9.78
N ILE A 7 0.02 4.94 9.89
CA ILE A 7 0.76 5.96 9.15
C ILE A 7 0.65 5.71 7.64
N GLY A 8 0.83 4.47 7.21
CA GLY A 8 0.71 4.07 5.82
C GLY A 8 -0.66 4.37 5.24
N VAL A 9 -1.74 4.05 5.96
CA VAL A 9 -3.12 4.33 5.53
C VAL A 9 -3.34 5.83 5.31
N GLY A 10 -2.92 6.67 6.25
CA GLY A 10 -3.06 8.12 6.11
C GLY A 10 -2.29 8.67 4.90
N VAL A 11 -1.06 8.23 4.71
CA VAL A 11 -0.22 8.61 3.55
C VAL A 11 -0.84 8.14 2.24
N GLY A 12 -1.24 6.86 2.15
CA GLY A 12 -1.90 6.29 0.99
C GLY A 12 -3.21 6.99 0.62
N TRP A 13 -4.01 7.34 1.62
CA TRP A 13 -5.24 8.10 1.42
C TRP A 13 -4.97 9.47 0.77
N LEU A 14 -3.98 10.21 1.29
CA LEU A 14 -3.62 11.53 0.78
C LEU A 14 -3.11 11.47 -0.67
N LEU A 15 -2.22 10.52 -0.96
CA LEU A 15 -1.63 10.33 -2.29
C LEU A 15 -2.67 9.98 -3.35
N TRP A 16 -3.62 9.10 -3.04
CA TRP A 16 -4.66 8.69 -3.98
C TRP A 16 -5.77 9.71 -4.16
N ARG A 17 -5.87 10.72 -3.29
CA ARG A 17 -6.79 11.85 -3.48
C ARG A 17 -6.44 12.69 -4.71
N ALA A 18 -5.17 12.70 -5.11
CA ALA A 18 -4.68 13.41 -6.30
C ALA A 18 -4.79 12.59 -7.60
N THR A 19 -5.18 11.31 -7.52
CA THR A 19 -5.19 10.38 -8.64
C THR A 19 -6.50 10.45 -9.43
N PRO A 20 -6.48 10.29 -10.78
CA PRO A 20 -7.69 10.19 -11.58
C PRO A 20 -8.66 9.12 -11.05
N ARG A 21 -9.94 9.47 -11.07
CA ARG A 21 -11.01 8.69 -10.43
C ARG A 21 -11.33 7.42 -11.22
N LEU A 22 -11.88 6.43 -10.51
CA LEU A 22 -12.49 5.24 -11.12
C LEU A 22 -13.56 5.68 -12.11
N LYS A 23 -13.50 5.15 -13.33
CA LYS A 23 -14.51 5.39 -14.37
C LYS A 23 -15.27 4.10 -14.62
N ILE A 24 -16.59 4.20 -14.75
CA ILE A 24 -17.42 3.09 -15.22
C ILE A 24 -17.24 3.03 -16.74
N LYS A 25 -17.04 1.82 -17.28
CA LYS A 25 -17.04 1.63 -18.73
C LYS A 25 -18.46 1.78 -19.25
N GLU A 26 -18.69 2.71 -20.18
CA GLU A 26 -20.02 2.92 -20.77
C GLU A 26 -20.57 1.59 -21.33
N GLY A 27 -21.80 1.25 -20.93
CA GLY A 27 -22.50 0.03 -21.36
C GLY A 27 -22.05 -1.28 -20.69
N THR A 28 -21.21 -1.26 -19.64
CA THR A 28 -20.82 -2.48 -18.90
C THR A 28 -20.77 -2.25 -17.39
N ASP A 29 -20.99 -3.30 -16.59
CA ASP A 29 -20.82 -3.27 -15.12
C ASP A 29 -19.34 -3.37 -14.69
N LEU A 30 -18.43 -2.90 -15.55
CA LEU A 30 -16.98 -3.01 -15.37
C LEU A 30 -16.40 -1.67 -14.94
N ILE A 31 -15.64 -1.70 -13.84
CA ILE A 31 -14.91 -0.54 -13.32
C ILE A 31 -13.53 -0.51 -13.97
N ILE A 32 -13.23 0.57 -14.72
CA ILE A 32 -11.89 0.81 -15.24
C ILE A 32 -11.08 1.44 -14.12
N LEU A 33 -10.16 0.65 -13.56
CA LEU A 33 -9.11 1.17 -12.69
C LEU A 33 -8.12 1.96 -13.57
N PRO A 34 -7.99 3.28 -13.41
CA PRO A 34 -6.95 4.01 -14.11
C PRO A 34 -5.61 3.46 -13.62
N SER A 35 -4.87 2.82 -14.52
CA SER A 35 -3.52 2.28 -14.28
C SER A 35 -2.59 3.44 -13.92
N THR A 36 -2.61 3.82 -12.65
CA THR A 36 -1.87 4.98 -12.19
C THR A 36 -0.44 4.54 -11.95
N ARG A 37 0.52 5.21 -12.60
CA ARG A 37 1.97 4.96 -12.40
C ARG A 37 2.35 4.88 -10.92
N LEU A 38 1.67 5.64 -10.06
CA LEU A 38 1.78 5.62 -8.59
C LEU A 38 1.59 4.22 -7.97
N THR A 39 0.55 3.48 -8.33
CA THR A 39 0.30 2.15 -7.75
C THR A 39 1.43 1.20 -8.05
N LEU A 40 1.91 1.20 -9.31
CA LEU A 40 3.02 0.36 -9.74
C LEU A 40 4.31 0.73 -9.01
N THR A 41 4.61 2.03 -8.86
CA THR A 41 5.77 2.51 -8.11
C THR A 41 5.73 2.05 -6.65
N PHE A 42 4.58 2.17 -5.97
CA PHE A 42 4.47 1.73 -4.58
C PHE A 42 4.57 0.21 -4.43
N ILE A 43 4.00 -0.56 -5.35
CA ILE A 43 4.17 -2.01 -5.35
C ILE A 43 5.66 -2.37 -5.50
N LEU A 44 6.37 -1.70 -6.39
CA LEU A 44 7.80 -1.95 -6.60
C LEU A 44 8.64 -1.57 -5.37
N ILE A 45 8.35 -0.43 -4.74
CA ILE A 45 8.98 -0.02 -3.47
C ILE A 45 8.69 -1.06 -2.38
N ALA A 46 7.43 -1.47 -2.21
CA ALA A 46 7.03 -2.46 -1.22
C ALA A 46 7.73 -3.82 -1.46
N PHE A 47 7.85 -4.21 -2.73
CA PHE A 47 8.57 -5.41 -3.14
C PHE A 47 10.04 -5.34 -2.76
N VAL A 48 10.75 -4.26 -3.13
CA VAL A 48 12.17 -4.08 -2.81
C VAL A 48 12.40 -4.11 -1.30
N ILE A 49 11.60 -3.36 -0.54
CA ILE A 49 11.68 -3.33 0.93
C ILE A 49 11.52 -4.73 1.52
N LYS A 50 10.45 -5.46 1.15
CA LYS A 50 10.22 -6.82 1.66
C LYS A 50 11.32 -7.78 1.24
N PHE A 51 11.75 -7.71 -0.02
CA PHE A 51 12.78 -8.57 -0.54
C PHE A 51 14.09 -8.39 0.24
N THR A 52 14.54 -7.15 0.42
CA THR A 52 15.73 -6.83 1.21
C THR A 52 15.61 -7.36 2.63
N LEU A 53 14.49 -7.10 3.32
CA LEU A 53 14.28 -7.58 4.69
C LEU A 53 14.33 -9.11 4.80
N ILE A 54 13.71 -9.82 3.86
CA ILE A 54 13.71 -11.29 3.82
C ILE A 54 15.13 -11.81 3.55
N VAL A 55 15.89 -11.16 2.66
CA VAL A 55 17.28 -11.54 2.37
C VAL A 55 18.15 -11.38 3.62
N PHE A 56 18.05 -10.26 4.35
CA PHE A 56 18.77 -10.09 5.61
C PHE A 56 18.42 -11.19 6.63
N LEU A 57 17.13 -11.50 6.79
CA LEU A 57 16.66 -12.57 7.67
C LEU A 57 17.17 -13.96 7.26
N LYS A 58 17.45 -14.16 5.96
CA LYS A 58 17.98 -15.42 5.42
C LYS A 58 19.49 -15.53 5.60
N ILE A 59 20.23 -14.43 5.47
CA ILE A 59 21.69 -14.40 5.64
C ILE A 59 22.05 -14.58 7.11
N GLU A 60 21.32 -13.90 8.00
CA GLU A 60 21.57 -13.94 9.44
C GLU A 60 20.25 -14.22 10.18
N PRO A 61 19.93 -15.50 10.44
CA PRO A 61 18.67 -15.90 11.04
C PRO A 61 18.43 -15.35 12.44
N ASP A 62 19.49 -14.96 13.15
CA ASP A 62 19.42 -14.44 14.52
C ASP A 62 18.77 -13.05 14.59
N LEU A 63 18.70 -12.31 13.46
CA LEU A 63 17.91 -11.07 13.38
C LEU A 63 16.43 -11.26 13.72
N LYS A 64 15.89 -12.49 13.62
CA LYS A 64 14.50 -12.76 14.04
C LYS A 64 14.28 -12.53 15.55
N TYR A 65 15.33 -12.57 16.36
CA TYR A 65 15.27 -12.31 17.80
C TYR A 65 15.63 -10.86 18.15
N ALA A 66 16.21 -10.11 17.21
CA ALA A 66 16.55 -8.71 17.42
C ALA A 66 15.28 -7.85 17.43
N PHE A 67 15.08 -7.11 18.52
CA PHE A 67 13.92 -6.23 18.67
C PHE A 67 13.90 -5.14 17.59
N ASP A 68 15.04 -4.50 17.32
CA ASP A 68 15.15 -3.42 16.34
C ASP A 68 14.81 -3.89 14.93
N PHE A 69 15.25 -5.10 14.57
CA PHE A 69 14.90 -5.69 13.28
C PHE A 69 13.42 -5.96 13.16
N ASN A 70 12.79 -6.57 14.18
CA ASN A 70 11.36 -6.83 14.19
C ASN A 70 10.53 -5.53 14.18
N LEU A 71 11.01 -4.50 14.86
CA LEU A 71 10.39 -3.17 14.87
C LEU A 71 10.43 -2.57 13.46
N LEU A 72 11.60 -2.56 12.82
CA LEU A 72 11.80 -2.02 11.48
C LEU A 72 11.04 -2.84 10.43
N PHE A 73 11.09 -4.17 10.52
CA PHE A 73 10.35 -5.09 9.67
C PHE A 73 8.85 -4.83 9.76
N GLY A 74 8.33 -4.70 10.99
CA GLY A 74 6.93 -4.46 11.25
C GLY A 74 6.48 -3.06 10.84
N LEU A 75 7.32 -2.04 10.99
CA LEU A 75 7.04 -0.67 10.56
C LEU A 75 6.99 -0.56 9.04
N LEU A 76 8.01 -1.05 8.34
CA LEU A 76 8.10 -0.97 6.88
C LEU A 76 7.05 -1.84 6.19
N SER A 77 6.80 -3.05 6.70
CA SER A 77 5.74 -3.93 6.19
C SER A 77 4.35 -3.33 6.45
N GLY A 78 4.15 -2.76 7.64
CA GLY A 78 2.89 -2.09 7.98
C GLY A 78 2.67 -0.85 7.11
N PHE A 79 3.67 -0.01 6.95
CA PHE A 79 3.61 1.22 6.17
C PHE A 79 3.29 0.95 4.70
N THR A 80 4.05 0.07 4.05
CA THR A 80 3.84 -0.27 2.63
C THR A 80 2.46 -0.90 2.39
N GLY A 81 2.02 -1.80 3.28
CA GLY A 81 0.67 -2.36 3.24
C GLY A 81 -0.40 -1.29 3.46
N GLY A 82 -0.21 -0.41 4.44
CA GLY A 82 -1.11 0.69 4.75
C GLY A 82 -1.28 1.66 3.59
N VAL A 83 -0.20 2.03 2.90
CA VAL A 83 -0.25 2.94 1.74
C VAL A 83 -1.12 2.35 0.62
N LEU A 84 -0.92 1.09 0.29
CA LEU A 84 -1.70 0.40 -0.75
C LEU A 84 -3.19 0.29 -0.37
N TRP A 85 -3.48 -0.11 0.87
CA TRP A 85 -4.85 -0.25 1.35
C TRP A 85 -5.55 1.09 1.54
N GLY A 86 -4.87 2.11 2.06
CA GLY A 86 -5.39 3.47 2.19
C GLY A 86 -5.73 4.09 0.84
N GLY A 87 -4.88 3.88 -0.17
CA GLY A 87 -5.15 4.30 -1.54
C GLY A 87 -6.37 3.58 -2.14
N THR A 88 -6.46 2.28 -1.94
CA THR A 88 -7.59 1.45 -2.41
C THR A 88 -8.91 1.85 -1.75
N LEU A 89 -8.90 2.09 -0.43
CA LEU A 89 -10.05 2.57 0.32
C LEU A 89 -10.52 3.95 -0.16
N ASN A 90 -9.61 4.88 -0.42
CA ASN A 90 -9.95 6.20 -0.93
C ASN A 90 -10.62 6.11 -2.31
N LEU A 91 -10.11 5.26 -3.21
CA LEU A 91 -10.75 5.02 -4.52
C LEU A 91 -12.15 4.44 -4.37
N TYR A 92 -12.31 3.40 -3.56
CA TYR A 92 -13.59 2.72 -3.35
C TYR A 92 -14.65 3.63 -2.73
N THR A 93 -14.30 4.34 -1.66
CA THR A 93 -15.23 5.25 -0.97
C THR A 93 -15.65 6.42 -1.85
N THR A 94 -14.71 6.99 -2.62
CA THR A 94 -14.99 8.07 -3.56
C THR A 94 -15.90 7.61 -4.70
N PHE A 95 -15.68 6.41 -5.23
CA PHE A 95 -16.54 5.82 -6.27
C PHE A 95 -17.96 5.62 -5.76
N ARG A 96 -18.12 5.03 -4.57
CA ARG A 96 -19.44 4.83 -3.94
C ARG A 96 -20.18 6.16 -3.70
N LYS A 97 -19.46 7.20 -3.27
CA LYS A 97 -20.06 8.53 -3.06
C LYS A 97 -20.55 9.18 -4.36
N ASN A 98 -19.90 8.90 -5.49
CA ASN A 98 -20.25 9.49 -6.78
C ASN A 98 -21.34 8.70 -7.55
N SER A 99 -21.77 7.55 -7.00
CA SER A 99 -22.83 6.69 -7.53
C SER A 99 -24.17 6.84 -6.80
N ASN A 100 -24.19 7.60 -5.70
CA ASN A 100 -25.39 8.05 -4.99
C ASN A 100 -25.71 9.49 -5.38
#